data_AF-A0AA93B9X7-F1
#
_entry.id   AF-A0AA93B9X7-F1
#
_cell.length_a   1.000
_cell.length_b   1.000
_cell.length_c   1.000
_cell.angle_alpha   90.00
_cell.angle_beta   90.00
_cell.angle_gamma   90.00
#
_symmetry.space_group_name_H-M   'P 1'
#
loop_
_entity.id
_entity.type
_entity.pdbx_description
1 polymer ?
#
loop_
_entity_poly.entity_id
_entity_poly.type
_entity_poly.pdbx_seq_one_letter_code
_entity_poly.pdbx_strand_id
1 'polypeptide(L)'
;MAYIKPSKPFNQELEKVLAYALFEFGVTTVKRFNQAYQSIRNRLAIHPYSSPKEPLLKSFLRSYRSAIIMKNWKIIYRYDEEYDRIILVDLWDMRRNPKYLIRQFRRKL
;
A
#
# COMPACT_ATOMS: atom_id res chain seq x y z
N MET A 1 1.80 -1.61 -19.38
CA MET A 1 1.23 -1.56 -18.01
C MET A 1 2.40 -1.69 -17.06
N ALA A 2 2.53 -0.77 -16.12
CA ALA A 2 3.63 -0.73 -15.18
C ALA A 2 3.71 -2.03 -14.37
N TYR A 3 4.92 -2.57 -14.24
CA TYR A 3 5.15 -3.77 -13.45
C TYR A 3 5.00 -3.46 -11.96
N ILE A 4 4.16 -4.23 -11.25
CA ILE A 4 3.96 -4.07 -9.81
C ILE A 4 4.92 -4.98 -9.06
N LYS A 5 5.82 -4.37 -8.27
CA LYS A 5 6.78 -5.02 -7.40
C LYS A 5 6.45 -4.75 -5.93
N PRO A 6 5.81 -5.68 -5.22
CA PRO A 6 5.68 -5.59 -3.76
C PRO A 6 7.05 -5.67 -3.09
N SER A 7 7.31 -4.79 -2.12
CA SER A 7 8.50 -4.88 -1.28
C SER A 7 8.35 -5.96 -0.20
N LYS A 8 9.47 -6.44 0.36
CA LYS A 8 9.46 -7.40 1.47
C LYS A 8 8.63 -6.91 2.67
N PRO A 9 8.78 -5.66 3.16
CA PRO A 9 7.92 -5.15 4.23
C PRO A 9 6.43 -5.10 3.87
N PHE A 10 6.11 -4.77 2.62
CA PHE A 10 4.72 -4.77 2.16
C PHE A 10 4.10 -6.17 2.25
N ASN A 11 4.80 -7.20 1.76
CA ASN A 11 4.31 -8.58 1.81
C ASN A 11 4.12 -9.06 3.25
N GLN A 12 5.08 -8.75 4.14
CA GLN A 12 4.97 -9.10 5.56
C GLN A 12 3.75 -8.45 6.23
N GLU A 13 3.47 -7.17 5.95
CA GLU A 13 2.28 -6.51 6.50
C GLU A 13 0.99 -7.04 5.86
N LEU A 14 0.99 -7.34 4.55
CA LEU A 14 -0.15 -7.95 3.88
C LEU A 14 -0.49 -9.31 4.51
N GLU A 15 0.50 -10.18 4.71
CA GLU A 15 0.31 -11.49 5.34
C GLU A 15 -0.29 -11.36 6.75
N LYS A 16 0.24 -10.45 7.58
CA LYS A 16 -0.30 -10.18 8.92
C LYS A 16 -1.76 -9.70 8.87
N VAL A 17 -2.07 -8.79 7.96
CA VAL A 17 -3.43 -8.24 7.80
C VAL A 17 -4.40 -9.33 7.35
N LEU A 18 -4.01 -10.17 6.39
CA LEU A 18 -4.85 -11.25 5.90
C LEU A 18 -5.04 -12.34 6.95
N ALA A 19 -3.99 -12.70 7.70
CA ALA A 19 -4.07 -13.67 8.80
C ALA A 19 -4.99 -13.18 9.92
N TYR A 20 -4.83 -11.93 10.36
CA TYR A 20 -5.71 -11.31 11.34
C TYR A 20 -7.16 -11.24 10.85
N ALA A 21 -7.37 -10.80 9.60
CA ALA A 21 -8.71 -10.70 9.03
C ALA A 21 -9.40 -12.06 8.89
N LEU A 22 -8.64 -13.11 8.56
CA LEU A 22 -9.14 -14.47 8.50
C LEU A 22 -9.58 -14.97 9.88
N PHE A 23 -8.74 -14.74 10.90
CA PHE A 23 -8.99 -15.18 12.27
C PHE A 23 -10.21 -14.48 12.89
N GLU A 24 -10.31 -13.16 12.77
CA GLU A 24 -11.36 -12.36 13.42
C GLU A 24 -12.67 -12.29 12.64
N PHE A 25 -12.60 -12.26 11.30
CA PHE A 25 -13.74 -11.92 10.44
C PHE A 25 -14.05 -12.97 9.36
N GLY A 26 -13.27 -14.04 9.29
CA GLY A 26 -13.49 -15.16 8.38
C GLY A 26 -13.17 -14.88 6.90
N VAL A 27 -13.36 -15.94 6.10
CA VAL A 27 -12.92 -16.03 4.70
C VAL A 27 -13.58 -14.98 3.79
N THR A 28 -14.83 -14.64 4.02
CA THR A 28 -15.56 -13.66 3.20
C THR A 28 -14.90 -12.28 3.24
N THR A 29 -14.41 -11.87 4.41
CA THR A 29 -13.71 -10.59 4.60
C THR A 29 -12.39 -10.58 3.85
N VAL A 30 -11.63 -11.67 3.93
CA VAL A 30 -10.37 -11.87 3.18
C VAL A 30 -10.61 -11.82 1.67
N LYS A 31 -11.66 -12.49 1.17
CA LYS A 31 -12.03 -12.46 -0.26
C LYS A 31 -12.32 -11.03 -0.74
N ARG A 32 -13.10 -10.26 0.02
CA ARG A 32 -13.41 -8.86 -0.30
C ARG A 32 -12.15 -7.98 -0.31
N PHE A 33 -11.28 -8.16 0.68
CA PHE A 33 -10.00 -7.44 0.72
C PHE A 33 -9.14 -7.76 -0.51
N ASN A 34 -9.01 -9.04 -0.87
CA ASN A 34 -8.24 -9.46 -2.03
C ASN A 34 -8.82 -8.92 -3.35
N GLN A 35 -10.14 -8.88 -3.51
CA GLN A 35 -10.79 -8.26 -4.67
C GLN A 35 -10.46 -6.77 -4.77
N ALA A 36 -10.58 -6.03 -3.66
CA ALA A 36 -10.23 -4.62 -3.61
C ALA A 36 -8.73 -4.39 -3.90
N TYR A 37 -7.86 -5.23 -3.34
CA TYR A 37 -6.43 -5.20 -3.60
C TYR A 37 -6.11 -5.40 -5.09
N GLN A 38 -6.71 -6.39 -5.74
CA GLN A 38 -6.49 -6.63 -7.18
C GLN A 38 -7.05 -5.50 -8.05
N SER A 39 -8.22 -4.94 -7.70
CA SER A 39 -8.78 -3.77 -8.39
C SER A 39 -7.82 -2.58 -8.35
N ILE A 40 -7.25 -2.29 -7.17
CA ILE A 40 -6.26 -1.22 -7.02
C ILE A 40 -4.98 -1.53 -7.80
N ARG A 41 -4.49 -2.77 -7.76
CA ARG A 41 -3.31 -3.16 -8.57
C ARG A 41 -3.54 -2.95 -10.05
N ASN A 42 -4.67 -3.40 -10.59
CA ASN A 42 -4.99 -3.22 -12.00
C ASN A 42 -5.05 -1.74 -12.38
N ARG A 43 -5.74 -0.92 -11.56
CA ARG A 43 -5.80 0.54 -11.77
C ARG A 43 -4.42 1.19 -11.73
N LEU A 44 -3.58 0.83 -10.77
CA LEU A 44 -2.24 1.39 -10.65
C LEU A 44 -1.35 0.97 -11.81
N ALA A 45 -1.41 -0.28 -12.27
CA ALA A 45 -0.63 -0.76 -13.40
C ALA A 45 -0.94 -0.01 -14.71
N ILE A 46 -2.15 0.52 -14.87
CA ILE A 46 -2.55 1.33 -16.04
C ILE A 46 -2.29 2.81 -15.78
N HIS A 47 -2.61 3.30 -14.58
CA HIS A 47 -2.52 4.70 -14.21
C HIS A 47 -1.74 4.87 -12.89
N PRO A 48 -0.39 4.84 -12.93
CA PRO A 48 0.44 4.94 -11.73
C PRO A 48 0.22 6.24 -10.94
N TYR A 49 -0.26 7.29 -11.62
CA TYR A 49 -0.52 8.61 -11.03
C TYR A 49 -1.96 8.87 -10.61
N SER A 50 -2.85 7.89 -10.75
CA SER A 50 -4.27 8.00 -10.37
C SER A 50 -4.53 8.13 -8.87
N SER A 51 -3.49 8.08 -8.03
CA SER A 51 -3.63 8.31 -6.58
C SER A 51 -2.75 9.49 -6.13
N PRO A 52 -3.20 10.27 -5.13
CA PRO A 52 -2.50 11.48 -4.70
C PRO A 52 -1.15 11.15 -4.06
N LYS A 53 -0.28 12.17 -4.00
CA LYS A 53 0.95 12.11 -3.19
C LYS A 53 0.59 11.93 -1.72
N GLU A 54 1.39 11.16 -0.99
CA GLU A 54 1.19 10.91 0.43
C GLU A 54 1.67 12.13 1.25
N PRO A 55 0.77 12.93 1.85
CA PRO A 55 1.15 14.18 2.50
C PRO A 55 2.04 13.96 3.72
N LEU A 56 1.89 12.85 4.45
CA LEU A 56 2.71 12.55 5.62
C LEU A 56 4.16 12.20 5.25
N LEU A 57 4.41 11.85 3.99
CA LEU A 57 5.73 11.46 3.47
C LEU A 57 6.32 12.50 2.51
N LYS A 58 5.78 13.73 2.46
CA LYS A 58 6.23 14.79 1.56
C LYS A 58 7.68 15.23 1.76
N SER A 59 8.23 15.04 2.96
CA SER A 59 9.61 15.44 3.31
C SER A 59 10.65 14.38 2.98
N PHE A 60 10.24 13.19 2.51
CA PHE A 60 11.16 12.16 2.08
C PHE A 60 11.59 12.41 0.62
N LEU A 61 12.83 12.04 0.30
CA LEU A 61 13.42 12.26 -1.04
C LEU A 61 12.60 11.62 -2.17
N ARG A 62 12.01 10.45 -1.92
CA ARG A 62 11.20 9.72 -2.90
C ARG A 62 9.75 10.21 -2.85
N SER A 63 9.15 10.41 -4.03
CA SER A 63 7.73 10.80 -4.14
C SER A 63 6.80 9.63 -3.87
N TYR A 64 6.37 9.47 -2.63
CA TYR A 64 5.37 8.47 -2.23
C TYR A 64 3.94 8.91 -2.55
N ARG A 65 3.10 7.93 -2.88
CA ARG A 65 1.67 8.07 -3.18
C ARG A 65 0.87 7.08 -2.36
N SER A 66 -0.42 7.38 -2.19
CA SER A 66 -1.31 6.57 -1.36
C SER A 66 -2.60 6.21 -2.09
N ALA A 67 -2.86 4.92 -2.25
CA ALA A 67 -4.10 4.40 -2.82
C ALA A 67 -4.94 3.73 -1.73
N ILE A 68 -6.16 4.22 -1.49
CA ILE A 68 -7.09 3.61 -0.53
C ILE A 68 -7.59 2.28 -1.11
N ILE A 69 -7.46 1.18 -0.37
CA ILE A 69 -7.98 -0.15 -0.74
C ILE A 69 -9.41 -0.32 -0.18
N MET A 70 -9.58 0.03 1.09
CA MET A 70 -10.84 -0.06 1.83
C MET A 70 -10.95 1.14 2.75
N LYS A 71 -12.10 1.32 3.43
CA LYS A 71 -12.38 2.48 4.30
C LYS A 71 -11.24 2.86 5.25
N ASN A 72 -10.52 1.87 5.79
CA ASN A 72 -9.47 2.08 6.79
C ASN A 72 -8.05 1.70 6.33
N TRP A 73 -7.87 1.25 5.09
CA TRP A 73 -6.59 0.71 4.63
C TRP A 73 -6.12 1.40 3.36
N LYS A 74 -4.84 1.76 3.30
CA LYS A 74 -4.21 2.31 2.10
C LYS A 74 -2.87 1.65 1.77
N ILE A 75 -2.59 1.49 0.49
CA ILE A 75 -1.27 1.14 -0.04
C ILE A 75 -0.45 2.40 -0.15
N ILE A 76 0.76 2.36 0.37
CA ILE A 76 1.78 3.36 0.10
C ILE A 76 2.71 2.80 -0.97
N TYR A 77 2.85 3.53 -2.07
CA TYR A 77 3.66 3.10 -3.20
C TYR A 77 4.48 4.26 -3.76
N ARG A 78 5.44 3.93 -4.62
CA ARG A 78 6.10 4.89 -5.50
C ARG A 78 6.10 4.34 -6.92
N TYR A 79 6.10 5.24 -7.89
CA TYR A 79 6.28 4.89 -9.29
C TYR A 79 7.71 5.25 -9.70
N ASP A 80 8.34 4.32 -10.39
CA ASP A 80 9.70 4.39 -10.90
C ASP A 80 9.60 4.49 -12.42
N GLU A 81 9.70 5.72 -12.93
CA GLU A 81 9.45 6.03 -14.36
C GLU A 81 10.48 5.38 -15.27
N GLU A 82 11.74 5.34 -14.83
CA GLU A 82 12.87 4.78 -15.59
C GLU A 82 12.65 3.31 -15.95
N TYR A 83 12.01 2.55 -15.05
CA TYR A 83 11.79 1.11 -15.20
C TYR A 83 10.32 0.72 -15.41
N ASP A 84 9.43 1.68 -15.64
CA ASP A 84 7.97 1.50 -15.69
C ASP A 84 7.47 0.58 -14.56
N ARG A 85 7.85 0.90 -13.31
CA ARG A 85 7.65 0.01 -12.16
C ARG A 85 6.96 0.71 -11.01
N ILE A 86 5.89 0.10 -10.51
CA ILE A 86 5.27 0.48 -9.25
C ILE A 86 5.83 -0.37 -8.14
N ILE A 87 6.37 0.28 -7.10
CA ILE A 87 6.89 -0.39 -5.93
C ILE A 87 5.91 -0.19 -4.78
N LEU A 88 5.30 -1.29 -4.31
CA LEU A 88 4.43 -1.24 -3.13
C LEU A 88 5.31 -1.29 -1.88
N VAL A 89 5.29 -0.23 -1.08
CA VAL A 89 6.25 0.02 -0.01
C VAL A 89 5.68 -0.36 1.34
N ASP A 90 4.40 -0.06 1.57
CA ASP A 90 3.74 -0.36 2.83
C ASP A 90 2.23 -0.52 2.68
N LEU A 91 1.63 -1.24 3.62
CA LEU A 91 0.19 -1.34 3.80
C LEU A 91 -0.17 -0.69 5.14
N TRP A 92 -0.94 0.40 5.09
CA TRP A 92 -1.18 1.25 6.24
C TRP A 92 -2.62 1.19 6.73
N ASP A 93 -2.79 0.93 8.04
CA ASP A 93 -4.05 1.10 8.75
C ASP A 93 -4.22 2.57 9.16
N MET A 94 -5.17 3.24 8.51
CA MET A 94 -5.48 4.65 8.72
C MET A 94 -6.06 4.97 10.10
N ARG A 95 -6.44 3.96 10.90
CA ARG A 95 -6.90 4.14 12.29
C ARG A 95 -5.74 4.35 13.28
N ARG A 96 -4.51 4.00 12.89
CA ARG A 96 -3.32 4.16 13.74
C ARG A 96 -2.89 5.63 13.77
N ASN A 97 -2.21 6.03 14.85
CA ASN A 97 -1.65 7.38 14.95
C ASN A 97 -0.69 7.66 13.77
N PRO A 98 -0.93 8.72 12.96
CA PRO A 98 -0.12 9.05 11.79
C PRO A 98 1.38 9.19 12.05
N LYS A 99 1.80 9.55 13.27
CA LYS A 99 3.22 9.66 13.65
C LYS A 99 3.96 8.33 13.48
N TYR A 100 3.26 7.21 13.65
CA TYR A 100 3.85 5.87 13.48
C TYR A 100 4.23 5.57 12.03
N LEU A 101 3.48 6.11 11.06
CA LEU A 101 3.81 5.93 9.65
C LEU A 101 5.16 6.58 9.32
N ILE A 102 5.34 7.83 9.73
CA ILE A 102 6.59 8.58 9.53
C ILE A 102 7.75 7.84 10.20
N ARG A 103 7.56 7.37 11.43
CA ARG A 103 8.57 6.61 12.18
C ARG A 103 8.95 5.30 11.48
N GLN A 104 7.98 4.58 10.90
CA GLN A 104 8.22 3.35 10.17
C GLN A 104 9.06 3.59 8.91
N PHE A 105 8.78 4.66 8.16
CA PHE A 105 9.53 5.00 6.95
C PHE A 105 10.94 5.49 7.25
N ARG A 106 11.16 6.20 8.37
CA ARG A 106 12.52 6.56 8.84
C ARG A 106 13.40 5.35 9.18
N ARG A 107 12.81 4.21 9.56
CA ARG A 107 13.55 2.97 9.88
C ARG A 107 13.78 2.06 8.67
N LYS A 108 13.05 2.28 7.58
CA LYS A 108 13.10 1.47 6.34
C LYS A 108 14.07 2.04 5.30
N LEU A 109 14.58 3.25 5.53
CA LEU A 109 15.64 3.92 4.75
C LEU A 109 16.97 3.71 5.46
#